data_AF-A0A2G8LMX3-F1
#
_entry.id   AF-A0A2G8LMX3-F1
#
_cell.length_a   1.000
_cell.length_b   1.000
_cell.length_c   1.000
_cell.angle_alpha   90.00
_cell.angle_beta   90.00
_cell.angle_gamma   90.00
#
_symmetry.space_group_name_H-M   'P 1'
#
loop_
_entity.id
_entity.type
_entity.pdbx_description
1 polymer ?
#
loop_
_entity_poly.entity_id
_entity_poly.type
_entity_poly.pdbx_seq_one_letter_code
_entity_poly.pdbx_strand_id
1 'polypeptide(L)'
;MSTTSSSEASQLANSLNEFSWELYGRIGKDPSHNLFFSPYSIMAALTMTFAGASGNTAKQCPGAKDQRVKGNDVHSAFQELNDLILSPNALFTLKSANRLYGQKDYTFLESFLKTTKVHYQAELMPIDFQRDAKNARTEINSWVSEQTNNKIKDLIAPGVLDSLTVLVLVNAIYFKGNWLSQFNPKRTSFQPFHASSGESIPVVMMYQIGYFDYFEDKQLKCQVLSLPYVGKLCAW
;
A
#
# COMPACT_ATOMS: atom_id res chain seq x y z
N MET A 1 8.37 4.32 26.11
CA MET A 1 7.11 3.64 26.51
C MET A 1 6.76 2.70 25.39
N SER A 2 6.88 1.40 25.64
CA SER A 2 6.61 0.35 24.66
C SER A 2 5.10 0.29 24.44
N THR A 3 4.64 0.69 23.25
CA THR A 3 3.26 0.46 22.84
C THR A 3 3.13 -1.04 22.61
N THR A 4 2.57 -1.76 23.57
CA THR A 4 2.03 -3.09 23.34
C THR A 4 0.94 -2.92 22.29
N SER A 5 1.22 -3.27 21.04
CA SER A 5 0.16 -3.44 20.04
C SER A 5 -0.82 -4.47 20.59
N SER A 6 -2.11 -4.29 20.33
CA SER A 6 -3.10 -5.33 20.59
C SER A 6 -2.63 -6.63 19.93
N SER A 7 -2.98 -7.78 20.49
CA SER A 7 -2.64 -9.08 19.90
C SER A 7 -3.13 -9.18 18.45
N GLU A 8 -4.19 -8.47 18.10
CA GLU A 8 -4.89 -8.53 16.81
C GLU A 8 -4.19 -7.70 15.73
N ALA A 9 -3.85 -6.43 16.00
CA ALA A 9 -3.05 -5.63 15.07
C ALA A 9 -1.69 -6.29 14.77
N SER A 10 -1.11 -6.95 15.77
CA SER A 10 0.14 -7.71 15.65
C SER A 10 -0.02 -8.95 14.76
N GLN A 11 -1.13 -9.69 14.94
CA GLN A 11 -1.47 -10.83 14.08
C GLN A 11 -1.71 -10.40 12.64
N LEU A 12 -2.49 -9.33 12.42
CA LEU A 12 -2.74 -8.80 11.09
C LEU A 12 -1.46 -8.29 10.41
N ALA A 13 -0.54 -7.68 11.16
CA ALA A 13 0.76 -7.27 10.64
C ALA A 13 1.61 -8.48 10.18
N ASN A 14 1.59 -9.59 10.91
CA ASN A 14 2.25 -10.83 10.47
C ASN A 14 1.60 -11.39 9.20
N SER A 15 0.26 -11.41 9.14
CA SER A 15 -0.48 -11.80 7.94
C SER A 15 -0.15 -10.92 6.74
N LEU A 16 -0.01 -9.61 6.96
CA LEU A 16 0.40 -8.67 5.93
C LEU A 16 1.81 -8.99 5.43
N ASN A 17 2.76 -9.29 6.32
CA ASN A 17 4.13 -9.64 5.93
C ASN A 17 4.16 -10.90 5.07
N GLU A 18 3.44 -11.95 5.45
CA GLU A 18 3.34 -13.17 4.64
C GLU A 18 2.69 -12.92 3.28
N PHE A 19 1.57 -12.19 3.25
CA PHE A 19 0.94 -11.76 2.00
C PHE A 19 1.91 -10.97 1.11
N SER A 20 2.73 -10.11 1.71
CA SER A 20 3.75 -9.31 1.00
C SER A 20 4.78 -10.20 0.32
N TRP A 21 5.31 -11.20 1.03
CA TRP A 21 6.28 -12.14 0.48
C TRP A 21 5.69 -13.01 -0.62
N GLU A 22 4.48 -13.54 -0.43
CA GLU A 22 3.79 -14.33 -1.45
C GLU A 22 3.53 -13.50 -2.72
N LEU A 23 3.06 -12.27 -2.55
CA LEU A 23 2.79 -11.39 -3.68
C LEU A 23 4.09 -11.01 -4.40
N TYR A 24 5.13 -10.63 -3.66
CA TYR A 24 6.46 -10.35 -4.21
C TYR A 24 6.99 -11.52 -5.04
N GLY A 25 6.93 -12.75 -4.52
CA GLY A 25 7.36 -13.94 -5.26
C GLY A 25 6.55 -14.23 -6.54
N ARG A 26 5.34 -13.68 -6.66
CA ARG A 26 4.51 -13.79 -7.87
C ARG A 26 4.82 -12.70 -8.90
N ILE A 27 4.96 -11.45 -8.46
CA ILE A 27 5.07 -10.29 -9.36
C ILE A 27 6.52 -9.84 -9.61
N GLY A 28 7.46 -10.18 -8.73
CA GLY A 28 8.89 -9.84 -8.82
C GLY A 28 9.73 -10.84 -9.61
N LYS A 29 9.11 -11.60 -10.54
CA LYS A 29 9.80 -12.64 -11.31
C LYS A 29 10.65 -12.10 -12.45
N ASP A 30 10.34 -10.89 -12.92
CA ASP A 30 11.08 -10.25 -14.00
C ASP A 30 12.18 -9.34 -13.43
N PRO A 31 13.46 -9.72 -13.54
CA PRO A 31 14.57 -8.94 -13.01
C PRO A 31 14.98 -7.77 -13.93
N SER A 32 14.31 -7.59 -15.06
CA SER A 32 14.62 -6.51 -16.02
C SER A 32 13.91 -5.19 -15.71
N HIS A 33 12.94 -5.21 -14.80
CA HIS A 33 12.14 -4.04 -14.44
C HIS A 33 12.21 -3.75 -12.94
N ASN A 34 12.14 -2.46 -12.59
CA ASN A 34 11.97 -2.05 -11.20
C ASN A 34 10.56 -2.41 -10.72
N LEU A 35 10.45 -2.99 -9.54
CA LEU A 35 9.19 -3.30 -8.88
C LEU A 35 9.03 -2.42 -7.64
N PHE A 36 7.90 -1.72 -7.54
CA PHE A 36 7.50 -0.98 -6.36
C PHE A 36 5.98 -1.13 -6.15
N PHE A 37 5.58 -1.53 -4.95
CA PHE A 37 4.16 -1.70 -4.61
C PHE A 37 3.97 -1.57 -3.09
N SER A 38 2.72 -1.34 -2.68
CA SER A 38 2.30 -1.33 -1.28
C SER A 38 1.46 -2.57 -0.99
N PRO A 39 2.01 -3.59 -0.31
CA PRO A 39 1.23 -4.76 0.10
C PRO A 39 0.03 -4.37 0.98
N TYR A 40 0.23 -3.41 1.89
CA TYR A 40 -0.82 -2.89 2.77
C TYR A 40 -2.02 -2.37 1.96
N SER A 41 -1.76 -1.55 0.94
CA SER A 41 -2.80 -0.95 0.09
C SER A 41 -3.63 -2.01 -0.63
N ILE A 42 -2.96 -3.03 -1.16
CA ILE A 42 -3.62 -4.13 -1.87
C ILE A 42 -4.45 -4.97 -0.88
N MET A 43 -3.88 -5.29 0.29
CA MET A 43 -4.58 -6.05 1.31
C MET A 43 -5.81 -5.30 1.87
N ALA A 44 -5.72 -3.98 2.02
CA ALA A 44 -6.86 -3.14 2.42
C ALA A 44 -7.98 -3.20 1.37
N ALA A 45 -7.67 -3.05 0.09
CA ALA A 45 -8.66 -3.14 -0.99
C ALA A 45 -9.32 -4.52 -1.08
N LEU A 46 -8.54 -5.59 -0.93
CA LEU A 46 -9.05 -6.96 -0.96
C LEU A 46 -9.89 -7.28 0.28
N THR A 47 -9.55 -6.74 1.45
CA THR A 47 -10.36 -6.91 2.66
C THR A 47 -11.64 -6.08 2.62
N MET A 48 -11.62 -4.86 2.05
CA MET A 48 -12.85 -4.13 1.75
C MET A 48 -13.75 -4.94 0.79
N THR A 49 -13.18 -5.58 -0.23
CA THR A 49 -13.94 -6.45 -1.14
C THR A 49 -14.56 -7.64 -0.41
N PHE A 50 -13.84 -8.23 0.55
CA PHE A 50 -14.34 -9.32 1.39
C PHE A 50 -15.59 -8.93 2.19
N ALA A 51 -15.72 -7.67 2.64
CA ALA A 51 -16.90 -7.18 3.37
C ALA A 51 -18.22 -7.33 2.58
N GLY A 52 -18.14 -7.31 1.24
CA GLY A 52 -19.29 -7.48 0.35
C GLY A 52 -19.38 -8.86 -0.29
N ALA A 53 -18.42 -9.75 -0.03
CA ALA A 53 -18.32 -11.05 -0.68
C ALA A 53 -19.06 -12.13 0.12
N SER A 54 -19.53 -13.16 -0.58
CA SER A 54 -20.12 -14.36 0.04
C SER A 54 -19.70 -15.63 -0.69
N GLY A 55 -20.02 -16.80 -0.12
CA GLY A 55 -19.77 -18.10 -0.75
C GLY A 55 -18.31 -18.34 -1.12
N ASN A 56 -18.06 -18.75 -2.37
CA ASN A 56 -16.70 -19.04 -2.84
C ASN A 56 -15.85 -17.78 -3.03
N THR A 57 -16.46 -16.65 -3.43
CA THR A 57 -15.75 -15.38 -3.57
C THR A 57 -15.17 -14.95 -2.23
N ALA A 58 -15.98 -15.01 -1.17
CA ALA A 58 -15.51 -14.75 0.18
C ALA A 58 -14.29 -15.63 0.49
N LYS A 59 -14.40 -16.96 0.40
CA LYS A 59 -13.33 -17.94 0.72
C LYS A 59 -11.99 -17.71 -0.01
N GLN A 60 -12.00 -17.03 -1.15
CA GLN A 60 -10.80 -16.77 -1.94
C GLN A 60 -10.11 -15.44 -1.60
N CYS A 61 -10.81 -14.50 -0.96
CA CYS A 61 -10.21 -13.25 -0.52
C CYS A 61 -9.10 -13.52 0.53
N PRO A 62 -7.99 -12.78 0.51
CA PRO A 62 -6.96 -12.87 1.56
C PRO A 62 -7.55 -12.71 2.97
N GLY A 63 -8.61 -11.90 3.13
CA GLY A 63 -9.35 -11.76 4.39
C GLY A 63 -10.14 -13.00 4.83
N ALA A 64 -10.45 -13.94 3.92
CA ALA A 64 -11.13 -15.20 4.26
C ALA A 64 -10.19 -16.39 4.48
N LYS A 65 -8.94 -16.27 4.04
CA LYS A 65 -7.89 -17.25 4.33
C LYS A 65 -7.13 -16.96 5.61
N ASP A 66 -7.30 -15.78 6.21
CA ASP A 66 -6.65 -15.47 7.46
C ASP A 66 -7.35 -16.16 8.65
N GLN A 67 -7.13 -17.46 8.80
CA GLN A 67 -7.55 -18.25 9.97
C GLN A 67 -6.84 -17.80 11.28
N ARG A 68 -6.01 -16.74 11.25
CA ARG A 68 -5.19 -16.28 12.37
C ARG A 68 -5.80 -15.13 13.15
N VAL A 69 -6.73 -14.35 12.58
CA VAL A 69 -7.59 -13.45 13.37
C VAL A 69 -8.70 -14.30 14.01
N LYS A 70 -8.31 -15.11 15.00
CA LYS A 70 -9.25 -15.90 15.79
C LYS A 70 -9.88 -14.98 16.83
N GLY A 71 -11.15 -14.62 16.63
CA GLY A 71 -11.98 -14.05 17.70
C GLY A 71 -12.70 -12.75 17.37
N ASN A 72 -12.22 -11.95 16.40
CA ASN A 72 -12.81 -10.67 16.02
C ASN A 72 -12.90 -10.48 14.50
N ASP A 73 -13.75 -9.54 14.09
CA ASP A 73 -13.92 -9.11 12.70
C ASP A 73 -12.60 -8.56 12.12
N VAL A 74 -12.14 -9.11 10.99
CA VAL A 74 -10.92 -8.68 10.27
C VAL A 74 -10.92 -7.18 9.95
N HIS A 75 -12.10 -6.59 9.79
CA HIS A 75 -12.25 -5.16 9.56
C HIS A 75 -11.84 -4.33 10.79
N SER A 76 -12.19 -4.77 12.01
CA SER A 76 -11.74 -4.14 13.25
C SER A 76 -10.23 -4.22 13.43
N ALA A 77 -9.62 -5.39 13.16
CA ALA A 77 -8.17 -5.53 13.22
C ALA A 77 -7.45 -4.60 12.22
N PHE A 78 -8.03 -4.38 11.03
CA PHE A 78 -7.54 -3.41 10.06
C PHE A 78 -7.63 -1.97 10.57
N GLN A 79 -8.73 -1.62 11.25
CA GLN A 79 -8.89 -0.32 11.87
C GLN A 79 -7.82 -0.09 12.95
N GLU A 80 -7.58 -1.06 13.83
CA GLU A 80 -6.53 -0.95 14.86
C GLU A 80 -5.13 -0.80 14.25
N LEU A 81 -4.84 -1.55 13.18
CA LEU A 81 -3.59 -1.40 12.44
C LEU A 81 -3.46 0.01 11.85
N ASN A 82 -4.54 0.54 11.26
CA ASN A 82 -4.59 1.89 10.70
C ASN A 82 -4.32 2.95 11.78
N ASP A 83 -4.95 2.83 12.95
CA ASP A 83 -4.78 3.76 14.05
C ASP A 83 -3.32 3.79 14.56
N LEU A 84 -2.63 2.64 14.48
CA LEU A 84 -1.21 2.53 14.84
C LEU A 84 -0.30 3.16 13.78
N ILE A 85 -0.48 2.83 12.50
CA ILE A 85 0.47 3.23 11.44
C ILE A 85 0.19 4.61 10.85
N LEU A 86 -1.08 5.05 10.84
CA LEU A 86 -1.51 6.36 10.34
C LEU A 86 -1.62 7.40 11.45
N SER A 87 -0.99 7.14 12.60
CA SER A 87 -1.05 8.01 13.76
C SER A 87 -0.59 9.44 13.42
N PRO A 88 -1.36 10.48 13.75
CA PRO A 88 -1.01 11.86 13.44
C PRO A 88 0.24 12.35 14.19
N ASN A 89 0.67 11.63 15.23
CA ASN A 89 1.87 11.93 16.02
C ASN A 89 3.15 11.32 15.43
N ALA A 90 3.05 10.67 14.26
CA ALA A 90 4.19 10.15 13.53
C ALA A 90 5.19 11.25 13.15
N LEU A 91 6.50 10.98 13.30
CA LEU A 91 7.59 11.87 12.85
C LEU A 91 7.87 11.77 11.34
N PHE A 92 6.95 11.14 10.60
CA PHE A 92 6.95 10.95 9.16
C PHE A 92 5.56 11.24 8.63
N THR A 93 5.45 11.55 7.34
CA THR A 93 4.15 11.68 6.68
C THR A 93 3.77 10.34 6.08
N LEU A 94 2.74 9.69 6.62
CA LEU A 94 2.05 8.59 5.97
C LEU A 94 0.58 8.97 5.82
N LYS A 95 0.10 8.98 4.59
CA LYS A 95 -1.32 9.20 4.27
C LYS A 95 -1.84 7.96 3.56
N SER A 96 -3.01 7.50 3.97
CA SER A 96 -3.79 6.48 3.28
C SER A 96 -5.15 7.08 3.00
N ALA A 97 -5.60 7.03 1.75
CA ALA A 97 -6.90 7.48 1.35
C ALA A 97 -7.61 6.34 0.62
N ASN A 98 -8.78 5.96 1.14
CA ASN A 98 -9.63 4.94 0.56
C ASN A 98 -10.91 5.57 0.02
N ARG A 99 -11.41 5.08 -1.12
CA ARG A 99 -12.71 5.47 -1.65
C ARG A 99 -13.32 4.36 -2.48
N LEU A 100 -14.64 4.26 -2.42
CA LEU A 100 -15.43 3.43 -3.32
C LEU A 100 -16.04 4.35 -4.37
N TYR A 101 -15.94 3.99 -5.65
CA TYR A 101 -16.67 4.64 -6.72
C TYR A 101 -17.67 3.65 -7.29
N GLY A 102 -18.96 3.90 -7.05
CA GLY A 102 -20.04 3.00 -7.48
C GLY A 102 -20.91 3.62 -8.55
N GLN A 103 -21.45 2.80 -9.44
CA GLN A 103 -22.43 3.24 -10.43
C GLN A 103 -23.60 3.91 -9.71
N LYS A 104 -23.91 5.16 -10.08
CA LYS A 104 -24.84 6.03 -9.36
C LYS A 104 -26.25 5.47 -9.16
N ASP A 105 -26.71 4.62 -10.09
CA ASP A 105 -28.05 4.03 -10.09
C ASP A 105 -28.06 2.59 -9.54
N TYR A 106 -26.92 2.11 -9.02
CA TYR A 106 -26.80 0.79 -8.41
C TYR A 106 -27.01 0.87 -6.89
N THR A 107 -27.90 0.04 -6.37
CA THR A 107 -28.15 -0.03 -4.93
C THR A 107 -27.14 -0.94 -4.24
N PHE A 108 -26.24 -0.35 -3.45
CA PHE A 108 -25.30 -1.09 -2.60
C PHE A 108 -25.91 -1.43 -1.24
N LEU A 109 -25.51 -2.56 -0.66
CA LEU A 109 -25.93 -2.96 0.67
C LEU A 109 -25.43 -1.97 1.73
N GLU A 110 -26.32 -1.46 2.57
CA GLU A 110 -25.99 -0.51 3.63
C GLU A 110 -24.96 -1.07 4.62
N SER A 111 -25.03 -2.37 4.92
CA SER A 111 -24.06 -3.04 5.80
C SER A 111 -22.64 -2.98 5.23
N PHE A 112 -22.47 -3.22 3.93
CA PHE A 112 -21.19 -3.12 3.24
C PHE A 112 -20.64 -1.68 3.26
N LEU A 113 -21.49 -0.69 2.98
CA LEU A 113 -21.11 0.72 3.03
C LEU A 113 -20.72 1.16 4.45
N LYS A 114 -21.43 0.67 5.46
CA LYS A 114 -21.12 0.95 6.87
C LYS A 114 -19.76 0.37 7.26
N THR A 115 -19.49 -0.89 6.92
CA THR A 115 -18.20 -1.54 7.23
C THR A 115 -17.02 -0.81 6.58
N THR A 116 -17.13 -0.49 5.29
CA THR A 116 -16.06 0.21 4.56
C THR A 116 -15.82 1.63 5.07
N LYS A 117 -16.89 2.36 5.39
CA LYS A 117 -16.79 3.69 6.00
C LYS A 117 -16.16 3.66 7.40
N VAL A 118 -16.59 2.76 8.27
CA VAL A 118 -16.13 2.71 9.67
C VAL A 118 -14.67 2.26 9.77
N HIS A 119 -14.32 1.15 9.12
CA HIS A 119 -13.02 0.51 9.35
C HIS A 119 -11.91 0.98 8.40
N TYR A 120 -12.27 1.55 7.25
CA TYR A 120 -11.31 1.96 6.21
C TYR A 120 -11.40 3.44 5.85
N GLN A 121 -12.33 4.19 6.45
CA GLN A 121 -12.62 5.58 6.09
C GLN A 121 -12.96 5.74 4.59
N ALA A 122 -13.53 4.68 4.02
CA ALA A 122 -13.79 4.57 2.59
C ALA A 122 -15.28 4.82 2.32
N GLU A 123 -15.62 6.03 1.91
CA GLU A 123 -16.99 6.38 1.54
C GLU A 123 -17.30 6.03 0.08
N LEU A 124 -18.58 5.76 -0.20
CA LEU A 124 -19.09 5.59 -1.55
C LEU A 124 -19.28 6.95 -2.21
N MET A 125 -18.65 7.11 -3.37
CA MET A 125 -18.89 8.20 -4.31
C MET A 125 -19.70 7.65 -5.49
N PRO A 126 -20.96 8.09 -5.68
CA PRO A 126 -21.73 7.78 -6.88
C PRO A 126 -21.08 8.39 -8.12
N ILE A 127 -20.95 7.61 -9.19
CA ILE A 127 -20.37 8.06 -10.47
C ILE A 127 -21.07 7.36 -11.64
N ASP A 128 -21.06 7.95 -12.83
CA ASP A 128 -21.76 7.40 -14.01
C ASP A 128 -20.80 6.69 -14.97
N PHE A 129 -20.44 5.45 -14.66
CA PHE A 129 -19.68 4.61 -15.58
C PHE A 129 -20.47 4.26 -16.84
N GLN A 130 -21.77 3.95 -16.70
CA GLN A 130 -22.61 3.49 -17.81
C GLN A 130 -22.69 4.50 -18.96
N ARG A 131 -22.88 5.79 -18.64
CA ARG A 131 -23.04 6.83 -19.66
C ARG A 131 -21.75 7.61 -19.91
N ASP A 132 -20.85 7.71 -18.93
CA ASP A 132 -19.65 8.54 -19.03
C ASP A 132 -18.44 7.96 -18.28
N ALA A 133 -18.05 6.73 -18.63
CA ALA A 133 -16.83 6.09 -18.11
C ALA A 133 -15.56 6.94 -18.29
N LYS A 134 -15.51 7.79 -19.33
CA LYS A 134 -14.37 8.67 -19.58
C LYS A 134 -14.27 9.78 -18.53
N ASN A 135 -15.37 10.45 -18.21
CA ASN A 135 -15.39 11.41 -17.12
C ASN A 135 -15.16 10.71 -15.77
N ALA A 136 -15.75 9.52 -15.57
CA ALA A 136 -15.54 8.74 -14.35
C ALA A 136 -14.06 8.45 -14.08
N ARG A 137 -13.31 8.04 -15.13
CA ARG A 137 -11.85 7.90 -15.07
C ARG A 137 -11.16 9.19 -14.66
N THR A 138 -11.53 10.32 -15.26
CA THR A 138 -10.91 11.63 -14.98
C THR A 138 -11.12 12.04 -13.52
N GLU A 139 -12.32 11.88 -12.98
CA GLU A 139 -12.63 12.19 -11.58
C GLU A 139 -11.84 11.32 -10.60
N ILE A 140 -11.79 10.00 -10.85
CA ILE A 140 -11.04 9.06 -10.00
C ILE A 140 -9.54 9.43 -10.00
N ASN A 141 -8.95 9.63 -11.18
CA ASN A 141 -7.54 9.99 -11.31
C ASN A 141 -7.22 11.35 -10.66
N SER A 142 -8.14 12.33 -10.77
CA SER A 142 -7.96 13.64 -10.15
C SER A 142 -7.94 13.53 -8.63
N TRP A 143 -8.88 12.78 -8.06
CA TRP A 143 -8.90 12.52 -6.62
C TRP A 143 -7.64 11.80 -6.14
N VAL A 144 -7.19 10.75 -6.85
CA VAL A 144 -5.94 10.03 -6.51
C VAL A 144 -4.73 10.97 -6.56
N SER A 145 -4.66 11.84 -7.58
CA SER A 145 -3.60 12.85 -7.70
C SER A 145 -3.58 13.76 -6.47
N GLU A 146 -4.73 14.27 -6.05
CA GLU A 146 -4.83 15.12 -4.85
C GLU A 146 -4.37 14.39 -3.58
N GLN A 147 -4.85 13.16 -3.36
CA GLN A 147 -4.50 12.38 -2.17
C GLN A 147 -3.01 12.00 -2.11
N THR A 148 -2.34 11.91 -3.26
CA THR A 148 -0.94 11.51 -3.39
C THR A 148 0.02 12.69 -3.57
N ASN A 149 -0.42 13.93 -3.30
CA ASN A 149 0.36 15.15 -3.55
C ASN A 149 0.90 15.23 -4.99
N ASN A 150 0.05 14.88 -5.96
CA ASN A 150 0.31 14.87 -7.39
C ASN A 150 1.41 13.89 -7.85
N LYS A 151 1.70 12.85 -7.04
CA LYS A 151 2.67 11.81 -7.39
C LYS A 151 2.06 10.71 -8.25
N ILE A 152 0.78 10.40 -8.10
CA ILE A 152 0.06 9.43 -8.93
C ILE A 152 -1.05 10.17 -9.69
N LYS A 153 -0.82 10.44 -10.98
CA LYS A 153 -1.75 11.25 -11.79
C LYS A 153 -2.66 10.44 -12.71
N ASP A 154 -2.19 9.30 -13.19
CA ASP A 154 -2.92 8.45 -14.14
C ASP A 154 -2.92 7.02 -13.63
N LEU A 155 -3.61 6.79 -12.50
CA LEU A 155 -3.72 5.48 -11.90
C LEU A 155 -4.48 4.52 -12.82
N ILE A 156 -5.60 5.01 -13.36
CA ILE A 156 -6.48 4.25 -14.25
C ILE A 156 -6.18 4.66 -15.68
N ALA A 157 -5.57 3.76 -16.45
CA ALA A 157 -5.27 3.99 -17.86
C ALA A 157 -6.55 4.10 -18.72
N PRO A 158 -6.48 4.74 -19.90
CA PRO A 158 -7.58 4.76 -20.85
C PRO A 158 -8.05 3.34 -21.20
N GLY A 159 -9.37 3.12 -21.26
CA GLY A 159 -9.97 1.83 -21.63
C GLY A 159 -10.07 0.80 -20.50
N VAL A 160 -9.58 1.10 -19.30
CA VAL A 160 -9.73 0.22 -18.12
C VAL A 160 -11.15 0.24 -17.56
N LEU A 161 -11.82 1.40 -17.61
CA LEU A 161 -13.21 1.56 -17.20
C LEU A 161 -14.11 1.61 -18.43
N ASP A 162 -15.27 0.99 -18.31
CA ASP A 162 -16.28 0.90 -19.36
C ASP A 162 -17.69 1.03 -18.79
N SER A 163 -18.69 0.94 -19.68
CA SER A 163 -20.11 1.05 -19.30
C SER A 163 -20.62 -0.12 -18.45
N LEU A 164 -19.85 -1.21 -18.31
CA LEU A 164 -20.19 -2.36 -17.47
C LEU A 164 -19.59 -2.26 -16.06
N THR A 165 -18.75 -1.25 -15.82
CA THR A 165 -18.16 -1.02 -14.51
C THR A 165 -19.24 -0.65 -13.48
N VAL A 166 -19.30 -1.40 -12.38
CA VAL A 166 -20.27 -1.17 -11.29
C VAL A 166 -19.60 -0.58 -10.05
N LEU A 167 -18.41 -1.04 -9.71
CA LEU A 167 -17.71 -0.64 -8.49
C LEU A 167 -16.19 -0.63 -8.73
N VAL A 168 -15.53 0.45 -8.32
CA VAL A 168 -14.07 0.59 -8.27
C VAL A 168 -13.67 0.92 -6.83
N LEU A 169 -12.80 0.11 -6.24
CA LEU A 169 -12.19 0.38 -4.93
C LEU A 169 -10.81 1.00 -5.17
N VAL A 170 -10.57 2.17 -4.60
CA VAL A 170 -9.31 2.89 -4.74
C VAL A 170 -8.67 3.02 -3.38
N ASN A 171 -7.42 2.55 -3.26
CA ASN A 171 -6.52 2.89 -2.16
C ASN A 171 -5.35 3.70 -2.72
N ALA A 172 -5.08 4.84 -2.11
CA ALA A 172 -3.93 5.67 -2.41
C ALA A 172 -3.09 5.86 -1.14
N ILE A 173 -1.82 5.45 -1.18
CA ILE A 173 -0.89 5.61 -0.07
C ILE A 173 0.23 6.58 -0.48
N TYR A 174 0.60 7.46 0.45
CA TYR A 174 1.71 8.39 0.30
C TYR A 174 2.59 8.33 1.53
N PHE A 175 3.86 7.98 1.34
CA PHE A 175 4.87 7.97 2.39
C PHE A 175 5.97 8.99 2.10
N LYS A 176 6.33 9.76 3.12
CA LYS A 176 7.51 10.63 3.14
C LYS A 176 8.10 10.66 4.54
N GLY A 177 9.23 9.99 4.69
CA GLY A 177 10.07 10.05 5.88
C GLY A 177 11.34 10.86 5.63
N ASN A 178 11.87 11.47 6.68
CA ASN A 178 13.24 12.00 6.69
C ASN A 178 14.17 10.93 7.26
N TRP A 179 15.32 10.69 6.64
CA TRP A 179 16.34 9.83 7.24
C TRP A 179 16.73 10.34 8.61
N LEU A 180 16.93 9.44 9.58
CA LEU A 180 17.45 9.79 10.90
C LEU A 180 18.87 10.36 10.78
N SER A 181 19.70 9.76 9.92
CA SER A 181 20.98 10.29 9.48
C SER A 181 20.90 10.68 8.00
N GLN A 182 20.79 11.98 7.72
CA GLN A 182 20.64 12.48 6.36
C GLN A 182 21.95 12.46 5.57
N PHE A 183 21.84 12.15 4.29
CA PHE A 183 22.95 12.27 3.35
C PHE A 183 23.28 13.74 3.11
N ASN A 184 24.58 14.08 3.09
CA ASN A 184 25.02 15.42 2.71
C ASN A 184 24.94 15.58 1.18
N PRO A 185 24.13 16.51 0.64
CA PRO A 185 23.99 16.70 -0.80
C PRO A 185 25.32 16.98 -1.50
N LYS A 186 26.30 17.61 -0.82
CA LYS A 186 27.64 17.88 -1.37
C LYS A 186 28.48 16.63 -1.62
N ARG A 187 28.09 15.49 -1.05
CA ARG A 187 28.74 14.19 -1.26
C ARG A 187 28.00 13.31 -2.27
N THR A 188 26.94 13.83 -2.87
CA THR A 188 26.18 13.14 -3.92
C THR A 188 26.84 13.43 -5.26
N SER A 189 27.13 12.39 -6.04
CA SER A 189 27.83 12.52 -7.33
C SER A 189 27.37 11.47 -8.33
N PHE A 190 27.62 11.69 -9.61
CA PHE A 190 27.37 10.66 -10.62
C PHE A 190 28.33 9.48 -10.43
N GLN A 191 27.77 8.28 -10.33
CA GLN A 191 28.52 7.02 -10.23
C GLN A 191 27.90 5.96 -11.16
N PRO A 192 28.69 5.00 -11.65
CA PRO A 192 28.16 3.89 -12.44
C PRO A 192 27.26 2.98 -11.58
N PHE A 193 26.06 2.68 -12.08
CA PHE A 193 25.18 1.61 -11.60
C PHE A 193 25.21 0.45 -12.61
N HIS A 194 25.38 -0.77 -12.14
CA HIS A 194 25.44 -1.96 -12.98
C HIS A 194 24.07 -2.62 -13.03
N ALA A 195 23.37 -2.48 -14.15
CA ALA A 195 22.06 -3.08 -14.36
C ALA A 195 22.16 -4.58 -14.64
N SER A 196 21.04 -5.31 -14.47
CA SER A 196 20.96 -6.75 -14.75
C SER A 196 21.22 -7.10 -16.23
N SER A 197 21.03 -6.14 -17.15
CA SER A 197 21.40 -6.26 -18.56
C SER A 197 22.91 -6.31 -18.82
N GLY A 198 23.74 -5.98 -17.82
CA GLY A 198 25.19 -5.80 -17.96
C GLY A 198 25.59 -4.38 -18.36
N GLU A 199 24.64 -3.50 -18.66
CA GLU A 199 24.90 -2.10 -18.95
C GLU A 199 25.30 -1.33 -17.69
N SER A 200 26.18 -0.34 -17.87
CA SER A 200 26.53 0.61 -16.83
C SER A 200 25.84 1.94 -17.10
N ILE A 201 25.02 2.38 -16.14
CA ILE A 201 24.19 3.58 -16.27
C ILE A 201 24.62 4.58 -15.19
N PRO A 202 24.91 5.85 -15.52
CA PRO A 202 25.26 6.85 -14.51
C PRO A 202 24.04 7.18 -13.65
N VAL A 203 24.19 7.10 -12.33
CA VAL A 203 23.15 7.48 -11.35
C VAL A 203 23.69 8.52 -10.38
N VAL A 204 22.78 9.34 -9.84
CA VAL A 204 23.09 10.32 -8.78
C VAL A 204 23.21 9.58 -7.45
N MET A 205 24.41 9.08 -7.15
CA MET A 205 24.68 8.22 -6.00
C MET A 205 24.91 9.06 -4.73
N MET A 206 24.11 8.80 -3.71
CA MET A 206 24.27 9.40 -2.38
C MET A 206 25.39 8.70 -1.60
N TYR A 207 26.05 9.40 -0.69
CA TYR A 207 27.14 8.86 0.12
C TYR A 207 27.14 9.40 1.56
N GLN A 208 27.32 8.51 2.54
CA GLN A 208 27.60 8.87 3.93
C GLN A 208 28.46 7.80 4.63
N ILE A 209 29.04 8.15 5.78
CA ILE A 209 29.72 7.23 6.70
C ILE A 209 29.05 7.43 8.06
N GLY A 210 28.70 6.33 8.73
CA GLY A 210 28.05 6.36 10.03
C GLY A 210 27.95 4.96 10.63
N TYR A 211 27.41 4.89 11.85
CA TYR A 211 27.07 3.63 12.50
C TYR A 211 25.63 3.25 12.14
N PHE A 212 25.46 2.06 11.57
CA PHE A 212 24.17 1.52 11.13
C PHE A 212 24.06 0.06 11.55
N ASP A 213 22.83 -0.43 11.72
CA ASP A 213 22.62 -1.87 11.85
C ASP A 213 22.91 -2.50 10.48
N TYR A 214 23.85 -3.44 10.49
CA TYR A 214 24.37 -4.11 9.30
C TYR A 214 24.50 -5.60 9.58
N PHE A 215 24.16 -6.42 8.60
CA PHE A 215 24.34 -7.86 8.65
C PHE A 215 24.79 -8.38 7.28
N GLU A 216 25.65 -9.40 7.29
CA GLU A 216 26.10 -10.08 6.08
C GLU A 216 25.74 -11.56 6.16
N ASP A 217 24.88 -12.00 5.24
CA ASP A 217 24.48 -13.39 5.14
C ASP A 217 25.34 -14.11 4.10
N LYS A 218 26.23 -14.98 4.56
CA LYS A 218 27.12 -15.75 3.68
C LYS A 218 26.40 -16.84 2.91
N GLN A 219 25.30 -17.38 3.43
CA GLN A 219 24.53 -18.43 2.78
C GLN A 219 23.72 -17.86 1.61
N LEU A 220 23.07 -16.72 1.83
CA LEU A 220 22.29 -16.00 0.82
C LEU A 220 23.16 -15.09 -0.07
N LYS A 221 24.43 -14.87 0.32
CA LYS A 221 25.39 -13.98 -0.37
C LYS A 221 24.84 -12.56 -0.51
N CYS A 222 24.28 -12.02 0.57
CA CYS A 222 23.70 -10.69 0.59
C CYS A 222 24.18 -9.86 1.78
N GLN A 223 24.08 -8.55 1.61
CA GLN A 223 24.32 -7.56 2.67
C GLN A 223 22.98 -6.90 3.00
N VAL A 224 22.68 -6.79 4.29
CA VAL A 224 21.46 -6.17 4.81
C VAL A 224 21.87 -4.94 5.61
N LEU A 225 21.31 -3.78 5.25
CA LEU A 225 21.58 -2.50 5.89
C LEU A 225 20.26 -1.86 6.33
N SER A 226 20.17 -1.48 7.61
CA SER A 226 19.05 -0.72 8.15
C SER A 226 19.34 0.77 8.07
N LEU A 227 18.52 1.52 7.33
CA LEU A 227 18.56 2.97 7.26
C LEU A 227 17.29 3.55 7.90
N PRO A 228 17.32 3.92 9.19
CA PRO A 228 16.13 4.36 9.90
C PRO A 228 15.68 5.75 9.44
N TYR A 229 14.37 5.97 9.43
CA TYR A 229 13.77 7.30 9.38
C TYR A 229 13.71 7.91 10.79
N VAL A 230 13.52 9.24 10.85
CA VAL A 230 13.21 9.94 12.09
C VAL A 230 11.99 9.29 12.75
N GLY A 231 12.07 9.03 14.06
CA GLY A 231 11.11 8.20 14.79
C GLY A 231 11.52 6.73 14.94
N LYS A 232 12.72 6.36 14.48
CA LYS A 232 13.30 5.01 14.60
C LYS A 232 12.44 3.92 13.97
N LEU A 233 11.72 4.28 12.91
CA LEU A 233 11.06 3.31 12.05
C LEU A 233 12.00 2.93 10.93
N CYS A 234 12.15 1.63 10.73
CA CYS A 234 12.81 1.06 9.57
C CYS A 234 11.72 0.58 8.62
N ALA A 235 11.80 1.01 7.36
CA ALA A 235 11.19 0.23 6.29
C ALA A 235 12.09 -1.01 6.15
N TRP A 236 11.55 -2.18 6.49
CA TRP A 236 12.20 -3.46 6.25
C TRP A 236 11.82 -3.94 4.85
#